data_AF-A0A371EV01-F1
#
_entry.id   AF-A0A371EV01-F1
#
_cell.length_a   1.000
_cell.length_b   1.000
_cell.length_c   1.000
_cell.angle_alpha   90.00
_cell.angle_beta   90.00
_cell.angle_gamma   90.00
#
_symmetry.space_group_name_H-M   'P 1'
#
loop_
_entity.id
_entity.type
_entity.pdbx_description
1 polymer ?
#
loop_
_entity_poly.entity_id
_entity_poly.type
_entity_poly.pdbx_seq_one_letter_code
_entity_poly.pdbx_strand_id
1 'polypeptide(L)' 'MEDEASKKESTLILGRPFLMIARTKIDVHDGTLSMEFGDTLVQFNIFEAMKHPTEDHSLFGIDLIEEL' A
#
# COMPACT_ATOMS: atom_id res chain seq x y z
N MET A 1 -35.95 2.70 3.56
CA MET A 1 -34.93 1.65 3.75
C MET A 1 -34.14 1.68 2.48
N GLU A 2 -33.09 2.50 2.46
CA GLU A 2 -32.16 2.55 1.34
C GLU A 2 -31.17 1.41 1.59
N ASP A 3 -31.09 0.50 0.63
CA ASP A 3 -30.09 -0.55 0.61
C ASP A 3 -28.71 0.12 0.59
N GLU A 4 -28.09 0.20 1.76
CA GLU A 4 -26.66 0.44 1.93
C GLU A 4 -25.96 -0.67 1.15
N ALA A 5 -25.71 -0.41 -0.14
CA ALA A 5 -24.94 -1.28 -0.99
C ALA A 5 -23.59 -1.44 -0.31
N SER A 6 -23.39 -2.60 0.33
CA SER A 6 -22.11 -3.07 0.85
C SER A 6 -21.08 -2.80 -0.24
N LYS A 7 -20.34 -1.70 -0.09
CA LYS A 7 -19.31 -1.29 -1.03
C LYS A 7 -18.21 -2.31 -0.81
N LYS A 8 -18.25 -3.39 -1.59
CA LYS A 8 -17.29 -4.48 -1.52
C LYS A 8 -15.94 -3.86 -1.82
N GLU A 9 -15.17 -3.62 -0.78
CA GLU A 9 -13.89 -2.95 -0.86
C GLU A 9 -12.94 -3.92 -1.59
N SER A 10 -12.60 -3.60 -2.83
CA SER A 10 -11.72 -4.44 -3.63
C SER A 10 -10.28 -4.16 -3.22
N THR A 11 -9.58 -5.18 -2.72
CA THR A 11 -8.16 -5.08 -2.38
C THR A 11 -7.31 -5.03 -3.65
N LEU A 12 -6.42 -4.03 -3.75
CA LEU A 12 -5.41 -3.92 -4.81
C LEU A 12 -4.03 -4.27 -4.24
N ILE A 13 -3.36 -5.26 -4.83
CA ILE A 13 -1.99 -5.64 -4.47
C ILE A 13 -1.03 -5.10 -5.52
N LEU A 14 -0.12 -4.21 -5.10
CA LEU A 14 0.90 -3.62 -5.96
C LEU A 14 2.21 -4.40 -5.82
N GLY A 15 2.61 -5.10 -6.87
CA GLY A 15 3.86 -5.85 -6.90
C GLY A 15 5.09 -4.96 -7.07
N ARG A 16 6.28 -5.52 -6.81
CA ARG A 16 7.59 -4.86 -7.01
C ARG A 16 7.75 -4.15 -8.36
N PRO A 17 7.35 -4.74 -9.51
CA PRO A 17 7.46 -4.04 -10.80
C PRO A 17 6.68 -2.72 -10.83
N PHE A 18 5.46 -2.70 -10.27
CA PHE A 18 4.66 -1.50 -10.20
C PHE A 18 5.28 -0.46 -9.26
N LEU A 19 5.72 -0.91 -8.08
CA LEU A 19 6.36 -0.02 -7.11
C LEU A 19 7.63 0.62 -7.69
N MET A 20 8.40 -0.12 -8.49
CA MET A 20 9.58 0.39 -9.20
C MET A 20 9.22 1.44 -10.26
N ILE A 21 8.19 1.17 -11.08
CA ILE A 21 7.71 2.11 -12.11
C ILE A 21 7.26 3.43 -11.46
N ALA A 22 6.48 3.32 -10.38
CA ALA A 22 5.98 4.47 -9.63
C ALA A 22 7.02 5.09 -8.69
N ARG A 23 8.30 4.67 -8.77
CA ARG A 23 9.41 5.17 -7.93
C ARG A 23 9.04 5.26 -6.44
N THR A 24 8.38 4.21 -5.95
CA THR A 24 7.84 4.16 -4.59
C THR A 24 8.97 4.25 -3.59
N LYS A 25 8.82 5.12 -2.58
CA LYS A 25 9.66 5.18 -1.39
C LYS A 25 8.81 4.84 -0.17
N ILE A 26 9.30 3.92 0.65
CA ILE A 26 8.64 3.51 1.88
C ILE A 26 9.61 3.89 3.01
N ASP A 27 9.27 4.95 3.74
CA ASP A 27 9.97 5.31 4.97
C ASP A 27 9.26 4.60 6.13
N VAL A 28 9.86 3.50 6.58
CA VAL A 28 9.32 2.69 7.66
C VAL A 28 9.41 3.41 9.01
N HIS A 29 10.42 4.26 9.20
CA HIS A 29 10.61 4.99 10.44
C HIS A 29 9.58 6.11 10.58
N ASP A 30 9.38 6.87 9.50
CA ASP A 30 8.39 7.96 9.44
C ASP A 30 6.96 7.44 9.21
N GLY A 31 6.81 6.19 8.77
CA GLY A 31 5.51 5.58 8.46
C GLY A 31 4.85 6.19 7.24
N THR A 32 5.64 6.62 6.26
CA THR A 32 5.15 7.25 5.04
C THR A 32 5.49 6.43 3.80
N LEU A 33 4.55 6.43 2.84
CA LEU A 33 4.75 5.84 1.51
C LEU A 33 4.54 6.94 0.48
N SER A 34 5.52 7.18 -0.39
CA SER A 34 5.41 8.15 -1.48
C SER A 34 5.59 7.49 -2.84
N MET A 35 4.85 7.92 -3.85
CA MET A 35 4.89 7.39 -5.23
C MET A 35 4.87 8.55 -6.23
N GLU A 36 5.62 8.41 -7.32
CA GLU A 36 5.62 9.31 -8.46
C GLU A 36 4.71 8.77 -9.57
N PHE A 37 3.82 9.62 -10.07
CA PHE A 37 2.96 9.34 -11.23
C PHE A 37 2.99 10.53 -12.19
N GLY A 38 3.78 10.41 -13.27
CA GLY A 38 4.10 11.55 -14.13
C GLY A 38 4.76 12.66 -13.30
N ASP A 39 4.15 13.85 -13.30
CA ASP A 39 4.63 15.01 -12.54
C ASP A 39 4.01 15.12 -11.14
N THR A 40 3.25 14.11 -10.70
CA THR A 40 2.54 14.11 -9.41
C THR A 40 3.27 13.24 -8.39
N LEU A 41 3.50 13.79 -7.20
CA LEU A 41 3.93 13.04 -6.02
C LEU A 41 2.71 12.75 -5.14
N VAL A 42 2.43 11.47 -4.90
CA VAL A 42 1.38 11.02 -3.99
C VAL A 42 2.03 10.54 -2.71
N GLN A 43 1.54 10.98 -1.55
CA GLN A 43 2.03 10.57 -0.25
C GLN A 43 0.89 9.98 0.58
N PHE A 44 1.16 8.84 1.22
CA PHE A 44 0.27 8.13 2.11
C PHE A 44 0.87 8.07 3.50
N ASN A 45 0.01 8.23 4.51
CA ASN A 45 0.35 7.98 5.91
C ASN A 45 -0.08 6.55 6.26
N ILE A 46 0.89 5.68 6.52
CA ILE A 46 0.66 4.26 6.79
C ILE A 46 0.00 4.09 8.17
N PHE A 47 0.39 4.89 9.17
CA PHE A 47 -0.18 4.77 10.51
C PHE A 47 -1.67 5.13 10.55
N GLU A 48 -2.11 6.13 9.79
CA GLU A 48 -3.54 6.45 9.66
C GLU A 48 -4.32 5.32 8.96
N ALA A 49 -3.73 4.72 7.92
CA ALA A 49 -4.36 3.58 7.22
C ALA A 49 -4.52 2.36 8.15
N MET A 50 -3.55 2.09 9.01
CA MET A 50 -3.58 0.96 9.95
C MET A 50 -4.59 1.13 11.10
N LYS A 51 -5.14 2.33 11.35
CA LYS A 51 -6.18 2.56 12.38
C LYS A 51 -7.54 1.97 12.00
N HIS A 52 -7.75 1.65 10.72
CA HIS A 52 -8.97 1.05 10.21
C HIS A 52 -8.64 -0.34 9.64
N PRO A 53 -8.33 -1.33 10.49
CA PRO A 53 -8.01 -2.66 10.00
C PRO A 53 -9.24 -3.25 9.28
N THR A 54 -9.12 -3.44 7.98
CA THR A 54 -10.06 -4.32 7.24
C THR A 54 -9.98 -5.72 7.83
N GLU A 55 -11.13 -6.34 8.12
CA GLU A 55 -11.20 -7.64 8.77
C GLU A 55 -10.35 -8.71 8.04
N ASP A 56 -9.36 -9.22 8.77
CA ASP A 56 -8.44 -10.34 8.56
C ASP A 56 -8.32 -10.96 7.15
N HIS A 57 -7.27 -10.55 6.43
CA HIS A 57 -6.58 -11.38 5.44
C HIS A 57 -5.06 -11.34 5.71
N SER A 58 -4.63 -12.13 6.69
CA SER A 58 -3.22 -12.37 7.01
C SER A 58 -2.40 -12.78 5.77
N LEU A 59 -1.55 -11.88 5.24
CA LEU A 59 -0.55 -12.19 4.21
C LEU A 59 0.82 -11.60 4.59
N PHE A 60 1.81 -12.48 4.70
CA PHE A 60 3.21 -12.17 5.00
C PHE A 60 4.11 -12.63 3.85
N GLY A 61 5.17 -11.87 3.53
CA GLY A 61 6.17 -12.26 2.55
C GLY A 61 7.51 -11.56 2.77
N ILE A 62 8.60 -12.33 2.67
CA ILE A 62 10.01 -11.91 2.78
C ILE A 62 10.72 -12.52 1.58
N ASP A 63 11.69 -11.83 0.97
CA ASP A 63 12.47 -12.35 -0.16
C ASP A 63 13.98 -12.05 0.00
N LEU A 64 14.81 -12.91 -0.61
CA LEU A 64 16.27 -13.01 -0.41
C LEU A 64 17.02 -11.71 -0.74
N ILE A 65 18.06 -11.42 0.05
CA ILE A 65 19.17 -10.54 -0.33
C ILE A 65 20.20 -11.42 -1.05
N GLU A 66 20.39 -11.24 -2.36
CA GLU A 66 21.63 -11.75 -2.99
C GLU A 66 22.79 -10.90 -2.45
N GLU A 67 23.59 -11.51 -1.57
CA GLU A 67 24.91 -11.02 -1.23
C GLU A 67 25.80 -11.11 -2.49
N LEU A 68 26.62 -10.08 -2.71
CA LEU A 68 27.55 -9.96 -3.85
C LEU A 68 28.57 -11.10 -3.91
#